data_AF-A0AAD7FP56-F1
#
_entry.id   AF-A0AAD7FP56-F1
#
_cell.length_a   1.000
_cell.length_b   1.000
_cell.length_c   1.000
_cell.angle_alpha   90.00
_cell.angle_beta   90.00
_cell.angle_gamma   90.00
#
_symmetry.space_group_name_H-M   'P 1'
#
loop_
_entity.id
_entity.type
_entity.pdbx_description
1 polymer ?
#
loop_
_entity_poly.entity_id
_entity_poly.type
_entity_poly.pdbx_seq_one_letter_code
_entity_poly.pdbx_strand_id
1 'polypeptide(L)'
;DGDYAPTEKPAPAKKSKTKAAAAMAAGTCSLSKKDFGDRIKAALRLEKYDAQRMRINLTMDVAFFRSFFVGHASITPSDFSQESPVIVAELNNSQAGEVFGVSKIKNGNRMVTLHLQSMMVVFYPATGKASAWLTI
;
A
#
# COMPACT_ATOMS: atom_id res chain seq x y z
N ASP A 1 25.48 32.97 -45.27
CA ASP A 1 25.94 31.88 -44.38
C ASP A 1 25.22 32.00 -43.06
N GLY A 2 24.40 30.99 -42.75
CA GLY A 2 23.39 31.04 -41.70
C GLY A 2 23.91 30.67 -40.31
N ASP A 3 23.55 31.51 -39.35
CA ASP A 3 23.60 31.31 -37.89
C ASP A 3 23.01 29.95 -37.46
N TYR A 4 23.72 29.24 -36.58
CA TYR A 4 23.12 28.18 -35.77
C TYR A 4 23.85 28.08 -34.42
N ALA A 5 23.37 28.83 -33.43
CA ALA A 5 23.68 28.60 -32.03
C ALA A 5 22.80 27.45 -31.49
N PRO A 6 23.35 26.46 -30.77
CA PRO A 6 22.54 25.37 -30.22
C PRO A 6 21.74 25.85 -28.99
N THR A 7 20.41 25.80 -29.08
CA THR A 7 19.51 26.08 -27.96
C THR A 7 19.61 24.99 -26.88
N GLU A 8 20.12 25.32 -25.70
CA GLU A 8 20.09 24.46 -24.51
C GLU A 8 18.63 24.16 -24.11
N LYS A 9 18.28 22.87 -24.02
CA LYS A 9 17.00 22.42 -23.46
C LYS A 9 17.01 22.63 -21.95
N PRO A 10 16.01 23.31 -21.34
CA PRO A 10 15.96 23.44 -19.89
C PRO A 10 15.68 22.08 -19.24
N ALA A 11 16.53 21.71 -18.28
CA ALA A 11 16.37 20.51 -17.46
C ALA A 11 15.02 20.55 -16.70
N PRO A 12 14.29 19.42 -16.59
CA PRO A 12 13.03 19.41 -15.87
C PRO A 12 13.27 19.67 -14.38
N ALA A 13 12.63 20.72 -13.88
CA ALA A 13 12.68 21.15 -12.49
C ALA A 13 12.32 19.99 -11.54
N LYS A 14 13.23 19.70 -10.60
CA LYS A 14 12.97 18.81 -9.45
C LYS A 14 11.83 19.40 -8.63
N LYS A 15 10.60 18.89 -8.81
CA LYS A 15 9.49 19.18 -7.89
C LYS A 15 9.80 18.51 -6.55
N SER A 16 10.36 19.28 -5.63
CA SER A 16 10.43 18.93 -4.21
C SER A 16 9.02 18.75 -3.68
N LYS A 17 8.61 17.51 -3.40
CA LYS A 17 7.35 17.26 -2.68
C LYS A 17 7.59 17.56 -1.20
N THR A 18 7.23 18.77 -0.81
CA THR A 18 7.15 19.20 0.58
C THR A 18 6.06 18.42 1.30
N LYS A 19 6.44 17.86 2.46
CA LYS A 19 5.66 17.32 3.59
C LYS A 19 4.13 17.21 3.41
N ALA A 20 3.66 15.95 3.44
CA ALA A 20 2.56 15.60 4.33
C ALA A 20 3.09 14.48 5.24
N ALA A 21 3.52 14.86 6.44
CA ALA A 21 3.64 13.91 7.52
C ALA A 21 2.21 13.46 7.84
N ALA A 22 1.76 12.40 7.18
CA ALA A 22 0.55 11.69 7.56
C ALA A 22 0.66 11.42 9.06
N ALA A 23 -0.34 11.87 9.78
CA ALA A 23 -0.47 11.86 11.23
C ALA A 23 0.26 10.66 11.85
N MET A 24 1.04 10.90 12.90
CA MET A 24 1.58 9.84 13.74
C MET A 24 0.44 8.85 13.99
N ALA A 25 0.61 7.62 13.50
CA ALA A 25 -0.42 6.61 13.63
C ALA A 25 -0.74 6.48 15.11
N ALA A 26 -1.96 6.85 15.51
CA ALA A 26 -2.40 6.69 16.88
C ALA A 26 -2.56 5.18 17.09
N GLY A 27 -1.54 4.51 17.65
CA GLY A 27 -1.56 3.07 17.88
C GLY A 27 -0.30 2.34 17.42
N THR A 28 -0.35 1.02 17.52
CA THR A 28 0.74 0.09 17.28
C THR A 28 0.44 -0.83 16.10
N CYS A 29 1.44 -1.05 15.26
CA CYS A 29 1.42 -2.04 14.19
C CYS A 29 2.81 -2.68 14.09
N SER A 30 2.84 -3.99 13.89
CA SER A 30 4.08 -4.76 13.69
C SER A 30 4.88 -4.36 12.45
N LEU A 31 4.26 -3.67 11.50
CA LEU A 31 4.87 -3.22 10.26
C LEU A 31 4.70 -1.72 10.10
N SER A 32 5.78 -1.03 9.74
CA SER A 32 5.64 0.33 9.25
C SER A 32 4.91 0.33 7.90
N LYS A 33 4.34 1.48 7.50
CA LYS A 33 3.75 1.65 6.16
C LYS A 33 4.72 1.24 5.04
N LYS A 34 6.01 1.52 5.23
CA LYS A 34 7.07 1.13 4.30
C LYS A 34 7.23 -0.38 4.25
N ASP A 35 7.37 -1.05 5.40
CA ASP A 35 7.55 -2.51 5.46
C ASP A 35 6.34 -3.24 4.89
N PHE A 36 5.15 -2.71 5.11
CA PHE A 36 3.93 -3.24 4.53
C PHE A 36 3.94 -3.12 3.00
N GLY A 37 4.28 -1.93 2.47
CA GLY A 37 4.45 -1.72 1.03
C GLY A 37 5.53 -2.62 0.41
N ASP A 38 6.63 -2.85 1.12
CA ASP A 38 7.70 -3.72 0.62
C ASP A 38 7.29 -5.21 0.66
N ARG A 39 6.49 -5.64 1.64
CA ARG A 39 5.87 -6.98 1.64
C ARG A 39 4.85 -7.16 0.52
N ILE A 40 4.06 -6.13 0.21
CA ILE A 40 3.17 -6.12 -0.96
C ILE A 40 4.00 -6.33 -2.22
N LYS A 41 5.05 -5.53 -2.45
CA LYS A 41 5.93 -5.71 -3.63
C LYS A 41 6.57 -7.10 -3.68
N ALA A 42 6.98 -7.64 -2.53
CA ALA A 42 7.58 -8.96 -2.44
C ALA A 42 6.59 -10.10 -2.73
N ALA A 43 5.29 -9.87 -2.56
CA ALA A 43 4.25 -10.82 -2.96
C ALA A 43 4.06 -10.85 -4.48
N LEU A 44 4.25 -9.73 -5.17
CA LEU A 44 3.86 -9.54 -6.58
C LEU A 44 4.88 -10.04 -7.63
N ARG A 45 5.74 -11.02 -7.32
CA ARG A 45 6.91 -11.38 -8.16
C ARG A 45 6.57 -11.90 -9.55
N LEU A 46 7.33 -11.46 -10.55
CA LEU A 46 7.20 -11.92 -11.94
C LEU A 46 7.99 -13.23 -12.14
N GLU A 47 7.41 -14.38 -11.79
CA GLU A 47 8.00 -15.70 -11.99
C GLU A 47 7.11 -16.57 -12.89
N LYS A 48 7.71 -17.37 -13.77
CA LYS A 48 7.01 -18.07 -14.87
C LYS A 48 6.00 -19.12 -14.37
N TYR A 49 6.16 -19.61 -13.13
CA TYR A 49 5.38 -20.72 -12.55
C TYR A 49 5.12 -20.58 -11.05
N ASP A 50 5.30 -19.40 -10.45
CA ASP A 50 5.16 -19.24 -9.00
C ASP A 50 3.73 -18.83 -8.61
N ALA A 51 3.20 -19.47 -7.58
CA ALA A 51 1.95 -19.08 -6.95
C ALA A 51 2.27 -17.96 -5.94
N GLN A 52 2.05 -16.72 -6.35
CA GLN A 52 2.33 -15.57 -5.53
C GLN A 52 1.62 -15.66 -4.18
N ARG A 53 2.39 -15.48 -3.10
CA ARG A 53 1.82 -15.45 -1.75
C ARG A 53 1.09 -14.14 -1.53
N MET A 54 -0.19 -14.13 -1.84
CA MET A 54 -1.05 -12.94 -1.74
C MET A 54 -1.57 -12.65 -0.32
N ARG A 55 -1.00 -13.29 0.70
CA ARG A 55 -1.39 -13.13 2.11
C ARG A 55 -0.23 -12.63 2.96
N ILE A 56 -0.43 -11.51 3.63
CA ILE A 56 0.50 -10.91 4.60
C ILE A 56 -0.12 -10.96 5.99
N ASN A 57 0.57 -11.57 6.95
CA ASN A 57 0.17 -11.55 8.34
C ASN A 57 0.87 -10.41 9.08
N LEU A 58 0.14 -9.74 9.96
CA LEU A 58 0.63 -8.64 10.79
C LEU A 58 -0.15 -8.58 12.10
N THR A 59 0.37 -7.88 13.08
CA THR A 59 -0.36 -7.48 14.28
C THR A 59 -0.55 -5.97 14.32
N MET A 60 -1.70 -5.53 14.83
CA MET A 60 -2.04 -4.12 15.03
C MET A 60 -3.10 -3.96 16.14
N ASP A 61 -3.25 -2.76 16.67
CA ASP A 61 -4.37 -2.39 17.55
C ASP A 61 -5.51 -1.68 16.80
N VAL A 62 -6.66 -1.54 17.47
CA VAL A 62 -7.85 -0.89 16.90
C VAL A 62 -7.61 0.58 16.59
N ALA A 63 -6.77 1.27 17.37
CA ALA A 63 -6.46 2.67 17.14
C ALA A 63 -5.68 2.86 15.82
N PHE A 64 -4.68 2.01 15.59
CA PHE A 64 -3.93 1.98 14.34
C PHE A 64 -4.86 1.64 13.18
N PHE A 65 -5.65 0.57 13.29
CA PHE A 65 -6.60 0.16 12.25
C PHE A 65 -7.54 1.30 11.88
N ARG A 66 -8.11 1.99 12.87
CA ARG A 66 -9.00 3.13 12.68
C ARG A 66 -8.28 4.27 11.98
N SER A 67 -7.09 4.66 12.45
CA SER A 67 -6.31 5.77 11.86
C SER A 67 -5.85 5.50 10.42
N PHE A 68 -5.61 4.24 10.06
CA PHE A 68 -5.01 3.87 8.79
C PHE A 68 -6.04 3.53 7.71
N PHE A 69 -7.15 2.86 8.06
CA PHE A 69 -8.12 2.35 7.09
C PHE A 69 -9.41 3.16 7.04
N VAL A 70 -9.84 3.81 8.14
CA VAL A 70 -11.06 4.63 8.10
C VAL A 70 -10.85 5.84 7.20
N GLY A 71 -11.75 6.04 6.25
CA GLY A 71 -11.68 7.10 5.23
C GLY A 71 -11.02 6.67 3.93
N HIS A 72 -10.32 5.53 3.91
CA HIS A 72 -9.69 4.98 2.70
C HIS A 72 -10.31 3.65 2.25
N ALA A 73 -10.90 2.89 3.17
CA ALA A 73 -11.46 1.57 2.92
C ALA A 73 -12.96 1.52 3.27
N SER A 74 -13.68 0.59 2.64
CA SER A 74 -14.99 0.15 3.13
C SER A 74 -14.79 -0.76 4.33
N ILE A 75 -15.45 -0.49 5.46
CA ILE A 75 -15.24 -1.22 6.70
C ILE A 75 -16.53 -1.90 7.16
N THR A 76 -16.41 -3.19 7.52
CA THR A 76 -17.50 -4.01 8.03
C THR A 76 -17.08 -4.71 9.32
N PRO A 77 -17.81 -4.54 10.44
CA PRO A 77 -18.94 -3.61 10.62
C PRO A 77 -18.49 -2.14 10.63
N SER A 78 -19.38 -1.21 10.30
CA SER A 78 -19.09 0.23 10.30
C SER A 78 -18.72 0.76 11.69
N ASP A 79 -19.41 0.27 12.70
CA ASP A 79 -19.15 0.56 14.11
C ASP A 79 -18.45 -0.64 14.75
N PHE A 80 -17.23 -0.41 15.21
CA PHE A 80 -16.38 -1.45 15.80
C PHE A 80 -15.60 -0.93 17.00
N SER A 81 -15.28 -1.86 17.89
CA SER A 81 -14.52 -1.65 19.12
C SER A 81 -13.53 -2.80 19.34
N GLN A 82 -12.83 -2.78 20.47
CA GLN A 82 -11.93 -3.86 20.90
C GLN A 82 -12.68 -5.19 21.14
N GLU A 83 -13.99 -5.14 21.35
CA GLU A 83 -14.86 -6.31 21.61
C GLU A 83 -15.41 -6.93 20.32
N SER A 84 -15.29 -6.22 19.19
CA SER A 84 -15.73 -6.74 17.90
C SER A 84 -14.95 -8.03 17.56
N PRO A 85 -15.64 -9.12 17.16
CA PRO A 85 -14.98 -10.40 16.91
C PRO A 85 -14.05 -10.34 15.69
N VAL A 86 -14.50 -9.67 14.64
CA VAL A 86 -13.78 -9.45 13.38
C VAL A 86 -14.15 -8.09 12.81
N ILE A 87 -13.16 -7.42 12.22
CA ILE A 87 -13.34 -6.23 11.40
C ILE A 87 -12.69 -6.49 10.05
N VAL A 88 -13.37 -6.14 8.98
CA VAL A 88 -12.87 -6.28 7.60
C VAL A 88 -12.74 -4.89 6.99
N ALA A 89 -11.56 -4.58 6.44
CA ALA A 89 -11.36 -3.42 5.57
C ALA A 89 -11.18 -3.88 4.13
N GLU A 90 -11.96 -3.33 3.21
CA GLU A 90 -11.89 -3.62 1.78
C GLU A 90 -11.43 -2.37 1.03
N LEU A 91 -10.40 -2.53 0.21
CA LEU A 91 -9.88 -1.51 -0.68
C LEU A 91 -10.02 -2.01 -2.12
N ASN A 92 -10.64 -1.19 -2.96
CA ASN A 92 -10.59 -1.39 -4.41
C ASN A 92 -9.25 -0.89 -5.00
N ASN A 93 -9.08 -1.07 -6.31
CA ASN A 93 -7.86 -0.67 -7.03
C ASN A 93 -7.41 0.76 -6.76
N SER A 94 -8.35 1.70 -6.81
CA SER A 94 -8.05 3.13 -6.61
C SER A 94 -7.61 3.43 -5.17
N GLN A 95 -8.33 2.88 -4.18
CA GLN A 95 -8.06 3.05 -2.76
C GLN A 95 -6.73 2.40 -2.36
N ALA A 96 -6.49 1.17 -2.81
CA ALA A 96 -5.23 0.47 -2.56
C ALA A 96 -4.05 1.21 -3.18
N GLY A 97 -4.23 1.75 -4.39
CA GLY A 97 -3.23 2.58 -5.08
C GLY A 97 -2.95 3.90 -4.36
N GLU A 98 -3.95 4.53 -3.73
CA GLU A 98 -3.75 5.73 -2.92
C GLU A 98 -2.96 5.43 -1.63
N VAL A 99 -3.30 4.32 -0.96
CA VAL A 99 -2.67 3.96 0.33
C VAL A 99 -1.24 3.46 0.14
N PHE A 100 -1.02 2.54 -0.81
CA PHE A 100 0.25 1.83 -0.97
C PHE A 100 1.07 2.25 -2.20
N GLY A 101 0.48 3.04 -3.09
CA GLY A 101 1.10 3.39 -4.36
C GLY A 101 1.07 2.24 -5.37
N VAL A 102 1.67 2.50 -6.54
CA VAL A 102 1.82 1.51 -7.61
C VAL A 102 3.14 0.75 -7.43
N SER A 103 3.10 -0.56 -7.61
CA SER A 103 4.29 -1.41 -7.49
C SER A 103 4.98 -1.57 -8.83
N LYS A 104 6.26 -1.21 -8.90
CA LYS A 104 7.14 -1.48 -10.04
C LYS A 104 8.03 -2.66 -9.72
N ILE A 105 8.01 -3.67 -10.58
CA ILE A 105 8.70 -4.95 -10.33
C ILE A 105 9.68 -5.18 -11.45
N LYS A 106 10.93 -5.44 -11.06
CA LYS A 106 12.04 -5.71 -11.97
C LYS A 106 12.31 -7.21 -11.99
N ASN A 107 12.36 -7.80 -13.17
CA ASN A 107 12.91 -9.14 -13.38
C ASN A 107 13.86 -9.12 -14.60
N GLY A 108 15.17 -9.20 -14.35
CA GLY A 108 16.20 -8.96 -15.36
C GLY A 108 16.08 -7.57 -15.99
N ASN A 109 15.98 -7.52 -17.32
CA ASN A 109 15.80 -6.27 -18.08
C ASN A 109 14.32 -5.85 -18.22
N ARG A 110 13.37 -6.64 -17.71
CA ARG A 110 11.94 -6.33 -17.79
C ARG A 110 11.51 -5.56 -16.55
N MET A 111 10.78 -4.47 -16.77
CA MET A 111 10.09 -3.70 -15.75
C MET A 111 8.60 -3.76 -16.04
N VAL A 112 7.82 -4.26 -15.08
CA VAL A 112 6.34 -4.24 -15.17
C VAL A 112 5.81 -3.39 -14.03
N THR A 113 4.78 -2.62 -14.34
CA THR A 113 4.02 -1.86 -13.36
C THR A 113 2.77 -2.67 -13.04
N LEU A 114 2.63 -3.10 -11.78
CA LEU A 114 1.47 -3.84 -11.31
C LEU A 114 0.65 -2.95 -10.37
N HIS A 115 -0.65 -3.00 -10.56
CA HIS A 115 -1.64 -2.31 -9.76
C HIS A 115 -2.39 -3.35 -8.94
N LEU A 116 -2.54 -3.14 -7.63
CA LEU A 116 -3.41 -3.99 -6.83
C LEU A 116 -4.84 -3.84 -7.34
N GLN A 117 -5.50 -4.94 -7.70
CA GLN A 117 -6.91 -4.92 -8.11
C GLN A 117 -7.82 -4.74 -6.89
N SER A 118 -7.56 -5.49 -5.83
CA SER A 118 -8.25 -5.37 -4.55
C SER A 118 -7.35 -5.77 -3.38
N MET A 119 -7.70 -5.28 -2.20
CA MET A 119 -7.06 -5.67 -0.95
C MET A 119 -8.11 -5.80 0.15
N MET A 120 -8.01 -6.87 0.92
CA MET A 120 -8.86 -7.13 2.07
C MET A 120 -8.01 -7.31 3.32
N VAL A 121 -8.30 -6.58 4.38
CA VAL A 121 -7.64 -6.71 5.67
C VAL A 121 -8.64 -7.26 6.67
N VAL A 122 -8.42 -8.49 7.10
CA VAL A 122 -9.20 -9.14 8.16
C VAL A 122 -8.47 -8.94 9.48
N PHE A 123 -9.09 -8.23 10.42
CA PHE A 123 -8.53 -7.89 11.72
C PHE A 123 -9.37 -8.52 12.85
N TYR A 124 -8.67 -9.10 13.84
CA TYR A 124 -9.24 -9.73 15.03
C TYR A 124 -8.84 -8.92 16.27
N PRO A 125 -9.61 -7.89 16.67
CA PRO A 125 -9.27 -6.96 17.75
C PRO A 125 -8.81 -7.61 19.04
N ALA A 126 -9.57 -8.61 19.51
CA ALA A 126 -9.29 -9.33 20.75
C ALA A 126 -7.87 -9.94 20.82
N THR A 127 -7.29 -10.29 19.67
CA THR A 127 -5.95 -10.89 19.58
C THR A 127 -4.89 -9.96 19.00
N GLY A 128 -5.29 -8.78 18.50
CA GLY A 128 -4.40 -7.88 17.76
C GLY A 128 -3.88 -8.45 16.43
N LYS A 129 -4.41 -9.57 15.94
CA LYS A 129 -3.93 -10.24 14.72
C LYS A 129 -4.69 -9.73 13.50
N ALA A 130 -3.98 -9.48 12.41
CA ALA A 130 -4.56 -9.15 11.12
C ALA A 130 -3.94 -9.95 9.97
N SER A 131 -4.71 -10.16 8.91
CA SER A 131 -4.28 -10.77 7.66
C SER A 131 -4.74 -9.91 6.50
N ALA A 132 -3.79 -9.43 5.71
CA ALA A 132 -4.04 -8.72 4.47
C ALA A 132 -3.96 -9.69 3.29
N TRP A 133 -5.00 -9.69 2.47
CA TRP A 133 -5.14 -10.46 1.24
C TRP A 133 -5.13 -9.50 0.06
N LEU A 134 -4.37 -9.85 -0.97
CA LEU A 134 -4.12 -8.99 -2.12
C LEU A 134 -4.60 -9.68 -3.40
N THR A 135 -4.96 -8.91 -4.41
CA THR A 135 -5.11 -9.37 -5.78
C THR A 135 -4.47 -8.34 -6.73
N ILE A 136 -4.01 -8.80 -7.90
CA ILE A 136 -3.41 -7.99 -8.97
C ILE A 136 -4.19 -8.21 -10.25
#